data_AF-A0A9Q1CPV6-F1
#
_entry.id   AF-A0A9Q1CPV6-F1
#
_cell.length_a   1.000
_cell.length_b   1.000
_cell.length_c   1.000
_cell.angle_alpha   90.00
_cell.angle_beta   90.00
_cell.angle_gamma   90.00
#
_symmetry.space_group_name_H-M   'P 1'
#
loop_
_entity.id
_entity.type
_entity.pdbx_description
1 polymer ?
#
loop_
_entity_poly.entity_id
_entity_poly.type
_entity_poly.pdbx_seq_one_letter_code
_entity_poly.pdbx_strand_id
1 'polypeptide(L)'
;MHDLLEGVVQYEIKLVLSYLISDREPALITLNQLNKEIASFDYGSTEKSNQPSQIKLNSQGNAIGQKAMQSWCLIRHLPLIIGHLLEEWDMPYFELLLQLLDCMDIFSPKVTHGLIAKLGILIVDHYTKFHEVFPTYSLIPKHHFMVHYPTCLRKVGPLIHVWCMRYEAKQLFLSNCQLLSKL
;
A
#
# COMPACT_ATOMS: atom_id res chain seq x y z
N MET A 1 3.18 -5.40 -8.70
CA MET A 1 3.34 -3.94 -8.58
C MET A 1 1.98 -3.28 -8.78
N HIS A 2 1.38 -3.42 -9.97
CA HIS A 2 0.01 -2.96 -10.26
C HIS A 2 -1.07 -3.52 -9.33
N ASP A 3 -1.00 -4.82 -9.02
CA ASP A 3 -2.03 -5.47 -8.21
C ASP A 3 -2.00 -4.99 -6.75
N LEU A 4 -0.82 -5.07 -6.12
CA LEU A 4 -0.65 -4.74 -4.71
C LEU A 4 -0.43 -3.23 -4.49
N LEU A 5 0.68 -2.69 -5.01
CA LEU A 5 1.12 -1.32 -4.71
C LEU A 5 0.24 -0.24 -5.33
N GLU A 6 -0.20 -0.43 -6.59
CA GLU A 6 -1.09 0.52 -7.28
C GLU A 6 -2.56 0.10 -7.23
N GLY A 7 -2.87 -0.87 -6.37
CA GLY A 7 -4.20 -1.46 -6.24
C GLY A 7 -4.61 -1.57 -4.79
N VAL A 8 -4.42 -2.77 -4.23
CA VAL A 8 -4.84 -3.13 -2.87
C VAL A 8 -4.35 -2.10 -1.84
N VAL A 9 -3.06 -1.77 -1.87
CA VAL A 9 -2.43 -0.83 -0.92
C VAL A 9 -3.05 0.56 -1.01
N GLN A 10 -3.18 1.12 -2.21
CA GLN A 10 -3.78 2.46 -2.35
C GLN A 10 -5.25 2.46 -1.96
N TYR A 11 -5.98 1.40 -2.29
CA TYR A 11 -7.38 1.25 -1.94
C TYR A 11 -7.60 1.21 -0.41
N GLU A 12 -6.87 0.34 0.30
CA GLU A 12 -7.04 0.19 1.74
C GLU A 12 -6.55 1.41 2.52
N ILE A 13 -5.42 2.00 2.11
CA ILE A 13 -4.98 3.28 2.69
C ILE A 13 -6.07 4.34 2.47
N LYS A 14 -6.67 4.41 1.28
CA LYS A 14 -7.75 5.37 1.02
C LYS A 14 -8.92 5.18 1.98
N LEU A 15 -9.37 3.94 2.18
CA LEU A 15 -10.49 3.65 3.09
C LEU A 15 -10.16 4.01 4.53
N VAL A 16 -9.00 3.58 5.04
CA VAL A 16 -8.60 3.88 6.43
C VAL A 16 -8.41 5.38 6.65
N LEU A 17 -7.80 6.09 5.70
CA LEU A 17 -7.66 7.54 5.80
C LEU A 17 -9.00 8.28 5.71
N SER A 18 -9.92 7.84 4.85
CA SER A 18 -11.28 8.40 4.80
C SER A 18 -12.00 8.21 6.14
N TYR A 19 -11.87 7.03 6.76
CA TYR A 19 -12.42 6.78 8.07
C TYR A 19 -11.87 7.75 9.13
N LEU A 20 -10.55 7.88 9.21
CA LEU A 20 -9.88 8.72 10.21
C LEU A 20 -10.13 10.23 10.04
N ILE A 21 -10.39 10.68 8.81
CA ILE A 21 -10.52 12.11 8.46
C ILE A 21 -11.99 12.55 8.38
N SER A 22 -12.90 11.67 7.95
CA SER A 22 -14.26 12.06 7.54
C SER A 22 -15.38 11.20 8.13
N ASP A 23 -15.18 9.89 8.31
CA ASP A 23 -16.30 9.01 8.67
C ASP A 23 -16.45 8.81 10.19
N ARG A 24 -15.37 8.95 10.96
CA ARG A 24 -15.41 8.93 12.43
C ARG A 24 -15.69 10.33 12.99
N GLU A 25 -16.40 10.39 14.11
CA GLU A 25 -16.67 11.64 14.85
C GLU A 25 -16.17 11.54 16.29
N PRO A 26 -15.29 12.46 16.75
CA PRO A 26 -14.70 13.55 15.99
C PRO A 26 -13.65 13.05 14.97
N ALA A 27 -13.41 13.79 13.89
CA ALA A 27 -12.29 13.49 12.99
C ALA A 27 -10.94 13.53 13.74
N LEU A 28 -10.06 12.54 13.48
CA LEU A 28 -8.79 12.41 14.22
C LEU A 28 -7.74 13.41 13.74
N ILE A 29 -7.70 13.62 12.43
CA ILE A 29 -6.73 14.48 11.76
C ILE A 29 -7.39 15.07 10.50
N THR A 30 -6.98 16.26 10.10
CA THR A 30 -7.37 16.81 8.80
C THR A 30 -6.45 16.31 7.68
N LEU A 31 -6.96 16.24 6.44
CA LEU A 31 -6.13 15.89 5.28
C LEU A 31 -4.89 16.81 5.12
N ASN A 32 -5.02 18.09 5.49
CA ASN A 32 -3.91 19.03 5.44
C ASN A 32 -2.85 18.74 6.50
N GLN A 33 -3.25 18.38 7.72
CA GLN A 33 -2.31 17.95 8.77
C GLN A 33 -1.62 16.66 8.36
N LEU A 34 -2.36 15.66 7.88
CA LEU A 34 -1.77 14.40 7.42
C LEU A 34 -0.72 14.63 6.32
N ASN A 35 -1.04 15.46 5.33
CA ASN A 35 -0.09 15.80 4.26
C ASN A 35 1.14 16.55 4.78
N LYS A 36 1.02 17.35 5.84
CA LYS A 36 2.16 17.97 6.50
C LYS A 36 3.04 16.94 7.19
N GLU A 37 2.44 16.05 7.99
CA GLU A 37 3.16 14.96 8.67
C GLU A 37 3.90 14.06 7.68
N ILE A 38 3.24 13.64 6.59
CA ILE A 38 3.86 12.86 5.52
C ILE A 38 5.02 13.60 4.86
N ALA A 39 4.92 14.93 4.69
CA ALA A 39 5.97 15.72 4.07
C ALA A 39 7.18 15.94 5.00
N SER A 40 6.96 16.05 6.31
CA SER A 40 8.00 16.31 7.31
C SER A 40 8.63 15.05 7.91
N PHE A 41 8.01 13.88 7.75
CA PHE A 41 8.53 12.62 8.29
C PHE A 41 9.91 12.27 7.72
N ASP A 42 10.81 11.78 8.58
CA ASP A 42 12.14 11.34 8.18
C ASP A 42 12.11 9.89 7.65
N TYR A 43 12.09 9.74 6.34
CA TYR A 43 12.13 8.44 5.65
C TYR A 43 13.53 7.84 5.54
N GLY A 44 14.55 8.54 6.02
CA GLY A 44 15.95 8.15 5.84
C GLY A 44 16.46 8.32 4.39
N SER A 45 17.76 8.12 4.23
CA SER A 45 18.46 8.38 2.95
C SER A 45 18.05 7.44 1.82
N THR A 46 17.63 6.21 2.14
CA THR A 46 17.28 5.17 1.16
C THR A 46 15.92 5.37 0.51
N GLU A 47 14.95 5.95 1.23
CA GLU A 47 13.58 6.13 0.75
C GLU A 47 13.26 7.58 0.34
N LYS A 48 14.23 8.50 0.47
CA LYS A 48 14.05 9.92 0.12
C LYS A 48 13.56 10.14 -1.31
N SER A 49 14.00 9.32 -2.27
CA SER A 49 13.53 9.40 -3.66
C SER A 49 12.12 8.86 -3.87
N ASN A 50 11.61 8.07 -2.92
CA ASN A 50 10.30 7.42 -2.96
C ASN A 50 9.31 8.08 -1.99
N GLN A 51 9.63 9.28 -1.48
CA GLN A 51 8.77 9.99 -0.55
C GLN A 51 7.34 10.09 -1.12
N PRO A 52 6.31 9.78 -0.31
CA PRO A 52 4.93 9.91 -0.76
C PRO A 52 4.63 11.35 -1.17
N SER A 53 3.92 11.50 -2.28
CA SER A 53 3.38 12.79 -2.68
C SER A 53 2.13 13.13 -1.85
N GLN A 54 1.59 14.34 -2.01
CA GLN A 54 0.35 14.71 -1.30
C GLN A 54 -0.78 13.72 -1.59
N ILE A 55 -1.39 13.21 -0.52
CA ILE A 55 -2.53 12.31 -0.54
C ILE A 55 -3.74 13.05 -1.11
N LYS A 56 -4.39 12.40 -2.08
CA LYS A 56 -5.62 12.87 -2.71
C LYS A 56 -6.73 11.87 -2.44
N LEU A 57 -7.62 12.18 -1.50
CA LEU A 57 -8.78 11.32 -1.19
C LEU A 57 -9.94 11.55 -2.16
N ASN A 58 -10.06 12.76 -2.72
CA ASN A 58 -11.16 13.14 -3.63
C ASN A 58 -10.96 12.65 -5.07
N SER A 59 -9.91 11.88 -5.34
CA SER A 59 -9.68 11.25 -6.63
C SER A 59 -10.80 10.27 -6.98
N GLN A 60 -11.15 10.19 -8.27
CA GLN A 60 -12.02 9.12 -8.75
C GLN A 60 -11.27 7.77 -8.67
N GLY A 61 -11.98 6.73 -8.22
CA GLY A 61 -11.44 5.37 -8.07
C GLY A 61 -10.59 5.19 -6.79
N ASN A 62 -9.68 4.22 -6.82
CA ASN A 62 -8.96 3.73 -5.64
C ASN A 62 -7.60 4.42 -5.42
N ALA A 63 -7.15 5.21 -6.39
CA ALA A 63 -5.82 5.80 -6.35
C ALA A 63 -5.76 6.96 -5.35
N ILE A 64 -4.66 7.09 -4.61
CA ILE A 64 -4.40 8.19 -3.66
C ILE A 64 -3.32 9.16 -4.16
N GLY A 65 -3.10 9.14 -5.49
CA GLY A 65 -2.12 10.00 -6.16
C GLY A 65 -0.67 9.50 -6.05
N GLN A 66 -0.46 8.25 -5.62
CA GLN A 66 0.88 7.69 -5.41
C GLN A 66 1.30 6.81 -6.59
N LYS A 67 2.60 6.85 -6.94
CA LYS A 67 3.23 5.80 -7.76
C LYS A 67 3.43 4.53 -6.94
N ALA A 68 3.70 3.39 -7.57
CA ALA A 68 3.98 2.14 -6.87
C ALA A 68 5.00 2.27 -5.71
N MET A 69 6.19 2.81 -5.98
CA MET A 69 7.24 2.94 -4.96
C MET A 69 6.85 3.89 -3.83
N GLN A 70 6.11 4.95 -4.14
CA GLN A 70 5.57 5.87 -3.14
C GLN A 70 4.51 5.18 -2.27
N SER A 71 3.69 4.32 -2.86
CA SER A 71 2.70 3.52 -2.13
C SER A 71 3.37 2.53 -1.19
N TRP A 72 4.47 1.90 -1.64
CA TRP A 72 5.27 1.00 -0.80
C TRP A 72 6.02 1.74 0.32
N CYS A 73 6.52 2.94 0.04
CA CYS A 73 7.08 3.81 1.08
C CYS A 73 5.99 4.19 2.08
N LEU A 74 4.83 4.64 1.61
CA LEU A 74 3.73 5.08 2.45
C LEU A 74 3.24 3.98 3.39
N ILE A 75 2.88 2.79 2.90
CA ILE A 75 2.33 1.72 3.75
C ILE A 75 3.30 1.27 4.86
N ARG A 76 4.62 1.34 4.63
CA ARG A 76 5.63 0.99 5.63
C ARG A 76 5.78 2.04 6.74
N HIS A 77 5.58 3.32 6.41
CA HIS A 77 5.83 4.42 7.35
C HIS A 77 4.55 5.02 7.92
N LEU A 78 3.41 4.85 7.26
CA LEU A 78 2.12 5.36 7.71
C LEU A 78 1.80 4.91 9.14
N PRO A 79 2.04 3.64 9.55
CA PRO A 79 1.88 3.23 10.93
C PRO A 79 2.67 4.06 11.95
N LEU A 80 3.89 4.47 11.59
CA LEU A 80 4.75 5.29 12.44
C LEU A 80 4.30 6.76 12.46
N ILE A 81 3.73 7.23 11.34
CA ILE A 81 3.27 8.62 11.20
C ILE A 81 2.00 8.85 12.03
N ILE A 82 0.99 7.99 11.90
CA ILE A 82 -0.32 8.22 12.53
C ILE A 82 -0.53 7.42 13.82
N GLY A 83 0.34 6.46 14.13
CA GLY A 83 0.14 5.53 15.24
C GLY A 83 -0.02 6.20 16.61
N HIS A 84 0.60 7.36 16.81
CA HIS A 84 0.51 8.13 18.06
C HIS A 84 -0.82 8.87 18.24
N LEU A 85 -1.64 8.96 17.19
CA LEU A 85 -2.94 9.63 17.22
C LEU A 85 -4.08 8.66 17.52
N LEU A 86 -3.89 7.36 17.28
CA LEU A 86 -4.98 6.39 17.28
C LEU A 86 -5.47 6.06 18.70
N GLU A 87 -6.78 5.93 18.82
CA GLU A 87 -7.44 5.45 20.04
C GLU A 87 -7.78 3.96 19.93
N GLU A 88 -8.19 3.34 21.05
CA GLU A 88 -8.53 1.91 21.09
C GLU A 88 -9.58 1.50 20.03
N TRP A 89 -10.57 2.36 19.78
CA TRP A 89 -11.64 2.11 18.81
C TRP A 89 -11.16 2.18 17.35
N ASP A 90 -10.04 2.85 17.08
CA ASP A 90 -9.46 2.97 15.73
C ASP A 90 -8.55 1.76 15.40
N MET A 91 -8.16 0.99 16.41
CA MET A 91 -7.20 -0.12 16.28
C MET A 91 -7.60 -1.17 15.24
N PRO A 92 -8.87 -1.57 15.05
CA PRO A 92 -9.23 -2.53 14.01
C PRO A 92 -8.87 -2.07 12.60
N TYR A 93 -9.03 -0.78 12.29
CA TYR A 93 -8.65 -0.18 11.00
C TYR A 93 -7.14 -0.14 10.82
N PHE A 94 -6.43 0.08 11.93
CA PHE A 94 -4.97 0.09 11.93
C PHE A 94 -4.37 -1.30 11.74
N GLU A 95 -4.92 -2.29 12.46
CA GLU A 95 -4.55 -3.70 12.34
C GLU A 95 -4.73 -4.21 10.91
N LEU A 96 -5.75 -3.75 10.19
CA LEU A 96 -5.92 -4.06 8.77
C LEU A 96 -4.70 -3.65 7.94
N LEU A 97 -4.19 -2.42 8.14
CA LEU A 97 -2.98 -1.95 7.44
C LEU A 97 -1.73 -2.71 7.86
N LEU A 98 -1.62 -3.08 9.14
CA LEU A 98 -0.51 -3.88 9.64
C LEU A 98 -0.53 -5.31 9.06
N GLN A 99 -1.70 -5.93 8.98
CA GLN A 99 -1.86 -7.25 8.34
C GLN A 99 -1.57 -7.19 6.84
N LEU A 100 -1.96 -6.10 6.17
CA LEU A 100 -1.58 -5.88 4.78
C LEU A 100 -0.07 -5.74 4.64
N LEU A 101 0.59 -5.04 5.57
CA LEU A 101 2.03 -4.91 5.62
C LEU A 101 2.72 -6.27 5.84
N ASP A 102 2.19 -7.13 6.69
CA ASP A 102 2.68 -8.51 6.84
C ASP A 102 2.52 -9.33 5.54
N CYS A 103 1.42 -9.14 4.81
CA CYS A 103 1.23 -9.75 3.50
C CYS A 103 2.26 -9.27 2.46
N MET A 104 2.92 -8.13 2.70
CA MET A 104 3.98 -7.63 1.83
C MET A 104 5.28 -8.45 1.87
N ASP A 105 5.39 -9.43 2.77
CA ASP A 105 6.46 -10.44 2.76
C ASP A 105 6.59 -11.18 1.41
N ILE A 106 5.54 -11.11 0.57
CA ILE A 106 5.59 -11.50 -0.83
C ILE A 106 6.75 -10.86 -1.64
N PHE A 107 7.18 -9.66 -1.26
CA PHE A 107 8.29 -8.96 -1.90
C PHE A 107 9.66 -9.33 -1.30
N SER A 108 9.71 -10.29 -0.40
CA SER A 108 10.99 -10.78 0.12
C SER A 108 11.87 -11.32 -1.02
N PRO A 109 13.16 -10.95 -1.09
CA PRO A 109 14.08 -11.45 -2.12
C PRO A 109 14.42 -12.94 -1.97
N LYS A 110 14.11 -13.52 -0.81
CA LYS A 110 14.28 -14.95 -0.50
C LYS A 110 13.04 -15.45 0.22
N VAL A 111 12.50 -16.57 -0.24
CA VAL A 111 11.29 -17.16 0.35
C VAL A 111 11.55 -18.60 0.77
N THR A 112 11.04 -18.98 1.94
CA THR A 112 11.07 -20.35 2.45
C THR A 112 9.68 -20.96 2.36
N HIS A 113 9.59 -22.29 2.43
CA HIS A 113 8.28 -22.96 2.45
C HIS A 113 7.41 -22.51 3.64
N GLY A 114 8.03 -22.26 4.80
CA GLY A 114 7.33 -21.72 5.97
C GLY A 114 6.76 -20.32 5.72
N LEU A 115 7.54 -19.44 5.08
CA LEU A 115 7.06 -18.10 4.72
C LEU A 115 5.88 -18.16 3.74
N ILE A 116 5.94 -19.04 2.74
CA ILE A 116 4.86 -19.22 1.76
C ILE A 116 3.58 -19.72 2.45
N ALA A 117 3.70 -20.66 3.39
CA ALA A 117 2.56 -21.15 4.16
C ALA A 117 1.97 -20.05 5.06
N LYS A 118 2.83 -19.30 5.77
CA LYS A 118 2.43 -18.15 6.58
C LYS A 118 1.68 -17.11 5.74
N LEU A 119 2.20 -16.77 4.56
CA LEU A 119 1.58 -15.79 3.67
C LEU A 119 0.15 -16.19 3.28
N GLY A 120 -0.10 -17.48 3.01
CA GLY A 120 -1.45 -17.96 2.71
C GLY A 120 -2.44 -17.74 3.86
N ILE A 121 -2.00 -17.95 5.10
CA ILE A 121 -2.80 -17.70 6.30
C ILE A 121 -3.05 -16.20 6.47
N LEU A 122 -1.98 -15.39 6.38
CA LEU A 122 -2.06 -13.93 6.52
C LEU A 122 -3.05 -13.30 5.52
N ILE A 123 -3.10 -13.78 4.27
CA ILE A 123 -4.04 -13.27 3.27
C ILE A 123 -5.50 -13.57 3.66
N VAL A 124 -5.78 -14.76 4.20
CA VAL A 124 -7.13 -15.13 4.64
C VAL A 124 -7.53 -14.30 5.86
N ASP A 125 -6.63 -14.17 6.85
CA ASP A 125 -6.87 -13.38 8.06
C ASP A 125 -7.11 -11.91 7.72
N HIS A 126 -6.30 -11.36 6.80
CA HIS A 126 -6.45 -9.99 6.30
C HIS A 126 -7.80 -9.77 5.61
N TYR A 127 -8.31 -10.73 4.84
CA TYR A 127 -9.62 -10.59 4.19
C TYR A 127 -10.78 -10.66 5.16
N THR A 128 -10.69 -11.56 6.15
CA THR A 128 -11.66 -11.61 7.24
C THR A 128 -11.71 -10.26 7.95
N LYS A 129 -10.54 -9.72 8.31
CA LYS A 129 -10.44 -8.40 8.95
C LYS A 129 -10.99 -7.29 8.07
N PHE A 130 -10.69 -7.30 6.77
CA PHE A 130 -11.23 -6.31 5.83
C PHE A 130 -12.75 -6.28 5.87
N HIS A 131 -13.40 -7.44 5.82
CA HIS A 131 -14.86 -7.54 5.87
C HIS A 131 -15.46 -7.16 7.23
N GLU A 132 -14.77 -7.44 8.33
CA GLU A 132 -15.18 -7.00 9.67
C GLU A 132 -15.16 -5.47 9.80
N VAL A 133 -14.09 -4.85 9.32
CA VAL A 133 -13.83 -3.41 9.48
C VAL A 133 -14.58 -2.56 8.47
N PHE A 134 -14.76 -3.05 7.24
CA PHE A 134 -15.42 -2.36 6.13
C PHE A 134 -16.54 -3.23 5.53
N PRO A 135 -17.62 -3.53 6.26
CA PRO A 135 -18.66 -4.47 5.83
C PRO A 135 -19.45 -4.01 4.60
N THR A 136 -19.48 -2.69 4.34
CA THR A 136 -20.17 -2.08 3.20
C THR A 136 -19.32 -2.03 1.93
N TYR A 137 -18.02 -2.29 2.03
CA TYR A 137 -17.08 -2.24 0.92
C TYR A 137 -16.75 -3.64 0.42
N SER A 138 -16.59 -3.76 -0.89
CA SER A 138 -16.22 -5.03 -1.53
C SER A 138 -14.73 -5.08 -1.83
N LEU A 139 -14.13 -6.26 -1.67
CA LEU A 139 -12.81 -6.55 -2.20
C LEU A 139 -12.78 -6.30 -3.71
N ILE A 140 -11.67 -5.73 -4.21
CA ILE A 140 -11.49 -5.47 -5.63
C ILE A 140 -10.88 -6.69 -6.33
N PRO A 141 -10.97 -6.82 -7.67
CA PRO A 141 -10.36 -7.95 -8.39
C PRO A 141 -8.87 -8.16 -8.08
N LYS A 142 -8.15 -7.08 -7.74
CA LYS A 142 -6.74 -7.14 -7.36
C LYS A 142 -6.49 -7.83 -6.01
N HIS A 143 -7.45 -7.80 -5.07
CA HIS A 143 -7.39 -8.64 -3.88
C HIS A 143 -7.36 -10.09 -4.32
N HIS A 144 -8.31 -10.57 -5.13
CA HIS A 144 -8.37 -11.98 -5.54
C HIS A 144 -7.04 -12.52 -6.09
N PHE A 145 -6.23 -11.70 -6.78
CA PHE A 145 -4.88 -12.10 -7.21
C PHE A 145 -3.94 -12.48 -6.06
N MET A 146 -4.09 -11.89 -4.88
CA MET A 146 -3.29 -12.21 -3.70
C MET A 146 -3.43 -13.67 -3.26
N VAL A 147 -4.64 -14.24 -3.35
CA VAL A 147 -4.90 -15.65 -3.02
C VAL A 147 -4.01 -16.59 -3.84
N HIS A 148 -3.62 -16.20 -5.04
CA HIS A 148 -2.77 -17.00 -5.93
C HIS A 148 -1.27 -16.83 -5.65
N TYR A 149 -0.86 -15.79 -4.93
CA TYR A 149 0.56 -15.49 -4.71
C TYR A 149 1.34 -16.58 -3.96
N PRO A 150 0.82 -17.27 -2.93
CA PRO A 150 1.51 -18.41 -2.34
C PRO A 150 1.82 -19.51 -3.37
N THR A 151 0.90 -19.77 -4.29
CA THR A 151 1.10 -20.75 -5.37
C THR A 151 2.14 -20.25 -6.37
N CYS A 152 2.09 -18.97 -6.76
CA CYS A 152 3.09 -18.36 -7.65
C CYS A 152 4.49 -18.42 -7.03
N LEU A 153 4.65 -18.05 -5.75
CA LEU A 153 5.91 -18.12 -5.03
C LEU A 153 6.49 -19.55 -4.98
N ARG A 154 5.64 -20.56 -4.78
CA ARG A 154 6.07 -21.96 -4.75
C ARG A 154 6.58 -22.44 -6.12
N LYS A 155 5.97 -21.97 -7.22
CA LYS A 155 6.30 -22.42 -8.58
C LYS A 155 7.45 -21.63 -9.20
N VAL A 156 7.50 -20.33 -8.98
CA VAL A 156 8.40 -19.39 -9.68
C VAL A 156 9.56 -18.96 -8.77
N GLY A 157 9.39 -19.02 -7.45
CA GLY A 157 10.30 -18.41 -6.49
C GLY A 157 9.92 -16.96 -6.18
N PRO A 158 10.84 -16.17 -5.59
CA PRO A 158 10.53 -14.81 -5.13
C PRO A 158 10.04 -13.88 -6.26
N LEU A 159 8.84 -13.31 -6.09
CA LEU A 159 8.19 -12.53 -7.16
C LEU A 159 8.89 -11.20 -7.47
N ILE A 160 9.69 -10.69 -6.54
CA ILE A 160 10.50 -9.50 -6.76
C ILE A 160 11.53 -9.67 -7.88
N HIS A 161 11.90 -10.91 -8.24
CA HIS A 161 12.84 -11.18 -9.33
C HIS A 161 12.16 -11.18 -10.72
N VAL A 162 10.83 -11.27 -10.77
CA VAL A 162 10.06 -11.34 -12.03
C VAL A 162 9.14 -10.13 -12.25
N TRP A 163 9.14 -9.15 -11.34
CA TRP A 163 8.32 -7.95 -11.47
C TRP A 163 8.83 -6.98 -12.55
N CYS A 164 7.92 -6.17 -13.12
CA CYS A 164 8.24 -5.30 -14.25
C CYS A 164 8.67 -3.87 -13.86
N MET A 165 8.84 -3.58 -12.58
CA MET A 165 9.02 -2.20 -12.09
C MET A 165 10.23 -1.47 -12.73
N ARG A 166 11.36 -2.18 -12.90
CA ARG A 166 12.55 -1.60 -13.56
C ARG A 166 12.32 -1.30 -15.04
N TYR A 167 11.53 -2.13 -15.73
CA TYR A 167 11.20 -1.93 -17.13
C TYR A 167 10.26 -0.74 -17.31
N GLU A 168 9.26 -0.58 -16.43
CA GLU A 168 8.34 0.56 -16.45
C GLU A 168 9.08 1.88 -16.17
N ALA A 169 10.01 1.89 -15.21
CA ALA A 169 10.85 3.06 -14.94
C ALA A 169 11.70 3.45 -16.17
N LYS A 170 12.26 2.46 -16.88
CA LYS A 170 13.02 2.70 -18.12
C LYS A 170 12.13 3.24 -19.24
N GLN A 171 10.91 2.73 -19.38
CA GLN A 171 9.95 3.23 -20.38
C GLN A 171 9.59 4.69 -20.12
N LEU A 172 9.28 5.05 -18.87
CA LEU A 172 8.99 6.43 -18.48
C LEU A 172 10.16 7.39 -18.80
N PHE A 173 11.39 6.97 -18.52
CA PHE A 173 12.58 7.75 -18.85
C PHE A 173 12.68 8.01 -20.37
N LEU A 174 12.51 6.97 -21.19
CA LEU A 174 12.56 7.10 -22.65
C LEU A 174 11.48 8.03 -23.19
N SER A 175 10.26 7.94 -22.68
CA SER A 175 9.17 8.86 -23.05
C SER A 175 9.50 10.32 -22.71
N ASN A 176 10.09 10.58 -21.54
CA ASN A 176 10.51 11.92 -21.15
C ASN A 176 11.63 12.47 -22.06
N CYS A 177 12.60 11.65 -22.45
CA CYS A 177 13.65 12.06 -23.40
C CYS A 177 13.07 12.43 -24.77
N GLN A 178 12.07 11.70 -25.27
CA GLN A 178 11.42 12.00 -26.54
C GLN A 178 10.65 13.32 -26.50
N LEU A 179 10.03 13.66 -25.38
CA LEU A 179 9.39 14.96 -25.16
C LEU A 179 10.41 16.10 -25.19
N LEU A 180 11.57 15.91 -24.56
CA LEU A 180 12.65 16.90 -24.56
C LEU A 180 13.32 17.08 -25.93
N SER A 181 13.38 16.04 -26.77
CA SER A 181 13.90 16.15 -28.14
C SER A 181 12.97 16.86 -29.13
N LYS A 182 11.74 17.18 -28.71
CA LYS A 182 10.74 17.91 -29.50
C LYS A 182 10.62 19.38 -29.09
N LEU A 183 11.40 19.82 -28.12
CA LEU A 183 11.57 21.21 -27.68
C LEU A 183 12.87 21.77 -28.25
#